data_AF-A0AA90R6Z3-F1
#
_entry.id   AF-A0AA90R6Z3-F1
#
_cell.length_a   1.000
_cell.length_b   1.000
_cell.length_c   1.000
_cell.angle_alpha   90.00
_cell.angle_beta   90.00
_cell.angle_gamma   90.00
#
_symmetry.space_group_name_H-M   'P 1'
#
loop_
_entity.id
_entity.type
_entity.pdbx_description
1 polymer ?
#
loop_
_entity_poly.entity_id
_entity_poly.type
_entity_poly.pdbx_seq_one_letter_code
_entity_poly.pdbx_strand_id
1 'polypeptide(L)'
;MKKQWFMLDVFGEKRPLTAAEVDNLFTNLQRNALGVAALTGFSQVTQHKDVKQFFLKGLEIGNKHIKLFRSKLEESKLPAPMGWDSEITNSTAYTFSDKLMMFFTSGLIGLSIGYYGTAVSQSPRGDITAMYNRLSLEVQLYSEDGANIMIKNGWLEQPPMASDRDELIRNK
;
A
#
# COMPACT_ATOMS: atom_id res chain seq x y z
N MET A 1 23.20 18.57 -12.42
CA MET A 1 22.41 19.66 -11.80
C MET A 1 23.14 20.19 -10.57
N LYS A 2 23.18 21.50 -10.33
CA LYS A 2 24.00 22.15 -9.27
C LYS A 2 23.20 22.99 -8.25
N LYS A 3 21.94 22.66 -7.94
CA LYS A 3 21.17 23.47 -6.97
C LYS A 3 20.29 22.61 -6.07
N GLN A 4 20.47 22.77 -4.75
CA GLN A 4 19.75 22.07 -3.67
C GLN A 4 18.25 22.40 -3.61
N TRP A 5 17.84 23.54 -4.19
CA TRP A 5 16.42 23.94 -4.36
C TRP A 5 15.57 22.95 -5.18
N PHE A 6 16.20 22.07 -5.97
CA PHE A 6 15.51 21.05 -6.75
C PHE A 6 14.93 19.94 -5.87
N MET A 7 15.51 19.77 -4.67
CA MET A 7 15.09 18.77 -3.68
C MET A 7 14.35 19.40 -2.50
N LEU A 8 14.86 20.51 -1.96
CA LEU A 8 14.34 21.15 -0.75
C LEU A 8 13.47 22.36 -1.11
N ASP A 9 12.18 22.10 -1.26
CA ASP A 9 11.14 23.09 -1.58
C ASP A 9 10.37 23.48 -0.31
N VAL A 10 11.12 23.79 0.76
CA VAL A 10 10.56 24.00 2.12
C VAL A 10 10.10 25.45 2.36
N PHE A 11 10.51 26.40 1.51
CA PHE A 11 10.24 27.83 1.71
C PHE A 11 10.01 28.65 0.41
N GLY A 12 9.47 28.06 -0.68
CA GLY A 12 9.34 28.78 -1.98
C GLY A 12 8.30 28.24 -2.97
N GLU A 13 8.33 28.80 -4.20
CA GLU A 13 7.53 28.34 -5.35
C GLU A 13 7.91 26.92 -5.75
N LYS A 14 6.87 26.11 -5.83
CA LYS A 14 6.95 24.68 -6.01
C LYS A 14 7.35 24.32 -7.44
N ARG A 15 8.53 23.69 -7.66
CA ARG A 15 8.93 23.28 -9.04
C ARG A 15 7.91 22.34 -9.69
N PRO A 16 7.80 22.25 -11.03
CA PRO A 16 6.98 21.21 -11.65
C PRO A 16 7.41 19.80 -11.23
N LEU A 17 6.45 18.86 -11.24
CA LEU A 17 6.75 17.44 -11.04
C LEU A 17 7.66 16.93 -12.15
N THR A 18 8.60 16.05 -11.81
CA THR A 18 9.37 15.33 -12.82
C THR A 18 8.51 14.24 -13.47
N ALA A 19 8.91 13.76 -14.65
CA ALA A 19 8.21 12.65 -15.30
C ALA A 19 8.16 11.39 -14.40
N ALA A 20 9.23 11.11 -13.66
CA ALA A 20 9.27 9.99 -12.72
C ALA A 20 8.32 10.19 -11.52
N GLU A 21 8.18 11.42 -11.01
CA GLU A 21 7.21 11.73 -9.95
C GLU A 21 5.77 11.57 -10.46
N VAL A 22 5.49 12.03 -11.68
CA VAL A 22 4.18 11.85 -12.31
C VAL A 22 3.85 10.37 -12.51
N ASP A 23 4.79 9.60 -13.06
CA ASP A 23 4.62 8.16 -13.27
C ASP A 23 4.35 7.42 -11.97
N ASN A 24 5.15 7.69 -10.93
CA ASN A 24 4.96 7.09 -9.62
C ASN A 24 3.62 7.48 -8.99
N LEU A 25 3.20 8.75 -9.06
CA LEU A 25 1.90 9.18 -8.53
C LEU A 25 0.74 8.51 -9.28
N PHE A 26 0.80 8.49 -10.60
CA PHE A 26 -0.23 7.92 -11.47
C PHE A 26 -0.38 6.41 -11.26
N THR A 27 0.73 5.68 -11.32
CA THR A 27 0.73 4.21 -11.19
C THR A 27 0.37 3.76 -9.77
N ASN A 28 0.82 4.48 -8.72
CA ASN A 28 0.41 4.16 -7.36
C ASN A 28 -1.06 4.49 -7.10
N LEU A 29 -1.62 5.53 -7.73
CA LEU A 29 -3.07 5.78 -7.69
C LEU A 29 -3.84 4.60 -8.31
N GLN A 30 -3.44 4.15 -9.51
CA GLN A 30 -4.08 3.00 -10.17
C GLN A 30 -4.02 1.73 -9.31
N ARG A 31 -2.85 1.44 -8.72
CA ARG A 31 -2.66 0.26 -7.85
C ARG A 31 -3.53 0.33 -6.60
N ASN A 32 -3.63 1.49 -5.95
CA ASN A 32 -4.50 1.67 -4.80
C ASN A 32 -5.98 1.56 -5.20
N ALA A 33 -6.38 2.07 -6.36
CA ALA A 33 -7.75 1.93 -6.87
C ALA A 33 -8.11 0.46 -7.12
N LEU A 34 -7.19 -0.33 -7.69
CA LEU A 34 -7.34 -1.78 -7.82
C LEU A 34 -7.48 -2.46 -6.44
N GLY A 35 -6.62 -2.08 -5.49
CA GLY A 35 -6.68 -2.59 -4.11
C GLY A 35 -8.02 -2.28 -3.44
N VAL A 36 -8.54 -1.06 -3.57
CA VAL A 36 -9.85 -0.65 -3.04
C VAL A 36 -10.98 -1.47 -3.65
N ALA A 37 -10.98 -1.69 -4.97
CA ALA A 37 -11.99 -2.52 -5.61
C ALA A 37 -11.93 -3.98 -5.14
N ALA A 38 -10.73 -4.56 -5.07
CA ALA A 38 -10.53 -5.92 -4.58
C ALA A 38 -11.00 -6.07 -3.12
N LEU A 39 -10.61 -5.14 -2.24
CA LEU A 39 -11.03 -5.13 -0.84
C LEU A 39 -12.54 -4.92 -0.68
N THR A 40 -13.17 -4.15 -1.57
CA THR A 40 -14.62 -3.96 -1.56
C THR A 40 -15.31 -5.28 -1.86
N GLY A 41 -14.88 -5.98 -2.91
CA GLY A 41 -15.37 -7.32 -3.25
C GLY A 41 -15.14 -8.33 -2.12
N PHE A 42 -13.93 -8.38 -1.56
CA PHE A 42 -13.63 -9.29 -0.44
C PHE A 42 -14.45 -8.98 0.82
N SER A 43 -14.73 -7.70 1.09
CA SER A 43 -15.60 -7.27 2.20
C SER A 43 -17.06 -7.71 2.03
N GLN A 44 -17.53 -7.90 0.79
CA GLN A 44 -18.87 -8.42 0.50
C GLN A 44 -19.00 -9.91 0.80
N VAL A 45 -17.92 -10.69 0.64
CA VAL A 45 -17.98 -12.16 0.65
C VAL A 45 -17.35 -12.81 1.88
N THR A 46 -16.47 -12.12 2.61
CA THR A 46 -15.83 -12.63 3.83
C THR A 46 -16.84 -13.03 4.91
N GLN A 47 -16.57 -14.16 5.58
CA GLN A 47 -17.41 -14.66 6.68
C GLN A 47 -16.80 -14.35 8.07
N HIS A 48 -15.51 -14.06 8.12
CA HIS A 48 -14.79 -13.76 9.36
C HIS A 48 -14.90 -12.28 9.72
N LYS A 49 -15.36 -11.98 10.95
CA LYS A 49 -15.57 -10.60 11.39
C LYS A 49 -14.29 -9.80 11.47
N ASP A 50 -13.19 -10.38 11.94
CA ASP A 50 -11.88 -9.72 12.03
C ASP A 50 -11.29 -9.46 10.64
N VAL A 51 -11.40 -10.43 9.73
CA VAL A 51 -11.03 -10.27 8.31
C VAL A 51 -11.84 -9.16 7.65
N LYS A 52 -13.15 -9.09 7.88
CA LYS A 52 -14.00 -8.01 7.38
C LYS A 52 -13.54 -6.64 7.88
N GLN A 53 -13.27 -6.50 9.18
CA GLN A 53 -12.77 -5.23 9.74
C GLN A 53 -11.41 -4.85 9.16
N PHE A 54 -10.54 -5.83 8.95
CA PHE A 54 -9.27 -5.62 8.28
C PHE A 54 -9.43 -5.10 6.85
N PHE A 55 -10.34 -5.66 6.06
CA PHE A 55 -10.60 -5.15 4.70
C PHE A 55 -11.22 -3.75 4.71
N LEU A 56 -12.18 -3.47 5.61
CA LEU A 56 -12.77 -2.14 5.75
C LEU A 56 -11.71 -1.08 6.12
N LYS A 57 -10.79 -1.39 7.04
CA LYS A 57 -9.65 -0.52 7.35
C LYS A 57 -8.77 -0.28 6.12
N GLY A 58 -8.53 -1.31 5.31
CA GLY A 58 -7.80 -1.19 4.06
C GLY A 58 -8.48 -0.27 3.05
N LEU A 59 -9.82 -0.27 2.98
CA LEU A 59 -10.59 0.67 2.15
C LEU A 59 -10.38 2.11 2.59
N GLU A 60 -10.38 2.39 3.89
CA GLU A 60 -10.13 3.74 4.42
C GLU A 60 -8.73 4.24 4.05
N ILE A 61 -7.71 3.39 4.25
CA ILE A 61 -6.31 3.69 3.92
C ILE A 61 -6.15 3.91 2.41
N GLY A 62 -6.65 2.99 1.59
CA GLY A 62 -6.55 3.05 0.14
C GLY A 62 -7.23 4.30 -0.45
N ASN A 63 -8.45 4.62 -0.01
CA ASN A 63 -9.16 5.82 -0.46
C ASN A 63 -8.44 7.10 -0.06
N LYS A 64 -7.87 7.15 1.13
CA LYS A 64 -7.03 8.27 1.57
C LYS A 64 -5.80 8.44 0.68
N HIS A 65 -5.10 7.35 0.35
CA HIS A 65 -3.94 7.39 -0.55
C HIS A 65 -4.32 7.87 -1.95
N ILE A 66 -5.40 7.33 -2.53
CA ILE A 66 -5.93 7.75 -3.84
C ILE A 66 -6.20 9.24 -3.85
N LYS A 67 -6.86 9.78 -2.82
CA LYS A 67 -7.17 11.21 -2.72
C LYS A 67 -5.91 12.07 -2.71
N LEU A 68 -4.88 11.66 -1.97
CA LEU A 68 -3.62 12.40 -1.89
C LEU A 68 -2.85 12.38 -3.22
N PHE A 69 -2.73 11.21 -3.85
CA PHE A 69 -2.07 11.11 -5.16
C PHE A 69 -2.81 11.90 -6.24
N ARG A 70 -4.15 11.86 -6.23
CA ARG A 70 -5.00 12.62 -7.13
C ARG A 70 -4.75 14.12 -6.97
N SER A 71 -4.77 14.63 -5.73
CA SER A 71 -4.49 16.03 -5.43
C SER A 71 -3.14 16.47 -5.99
N LYS A 72 -2.09 15.64 -5.90
CA LYS A 72 -0.76 15.98 -6.41
C LYS A 72 -0.69 16.07 -7.93
N LEU A 73 -1.41 15.20 -8.64
CA LEU A 73 -1.53 15.27 -10.10
C LEU A 73 -2.33 16.52 -10.51
N GLU A 74 -3.45 16.78 -9.85
CA GLU A 74 -4.34 17.92 -10.14
C GLU A 74 -3.69 19.28 -9.82
N GLU A 75 -2.90 19.37 -8.74
CA GLU A 75 -2.05 20.54 -8.42
C GLU A 75 -1.12 20.91 -9.60
N SER A 76 -0.74 19.92 -10.41
CA SER A 76 0.10 20.08 -11.60
C SER A 76 -0.70 20.13 -12.90
N LYS A 77 -2.04 20.22 -12.84
CA LYS A 77 -2.96 20.19 -13.98
C LYS A 77 -2.83 18.91 -14.83
N LEU A 78 -2.50 17.79 -14.18
CA LEU A 78 -2.39 16.47 -14.81
C LEU A 78 -3.63 15.62 -14.53
N PRO A 79 -4.05 14.76 -15.46
CA PRO A 79 -5.18 13.87 -15.23
C PRO A 79 -4.83 12.79 -14.20
N ALA A 80 -5.79 12.50 -13.32
CA ALA A 80 -5.73 11.31 -12.48
C ALA A 80 -6.38 10.12 -13.20
N PRO A 81 -5.86 8.89 -13.00
CA PRO A 81 -6.50 7.71 -13.55
C PRO A 81 -7.89 7.48 -12.96
N MET A 82 -8.76 6.82 -13.74
CA MET A 82 -10.06 6.36 -13.28
C MET A 82 -9.91 5.25 -12.23
N GLY A 83 -10.93 5.14 -11.36
CA GLY A 83 -11.06 4.05 -10.42
C GLY A 83 -11.53 2.75 -11.10
N TRP A 84 -11.72 1.72 -10.27
CA TRP A 84 -12.21 0.39 -10.69
C TRP A 84 -13.63 0.12 -10.15
N ASP A 85 -14.35 1.18 -9.74
CA ASP A 85 -15.65 1.08 -9.08
C ASP A 85 -16.71 0.39 -9.95
N SER A 86 -16.60 0.51 -11.29
CA SER A 86 -17.48 -0.16 -12.26
C SER A 86 -17.32 -1.68 -12.30
N GLU A 87 -16.16 -2.19 -11.89
CA GLU A 87 -15.85 -3.63 -11.96
C GLU A 87 -16.31 -4.38 -10.70
N ILE A 88 -16.82 -3.66 -9.70
CA ILE A 88 -17.31 -4.25 -8.45
C ILE A 88 -18.72 -4.78 -8.69
N THR A 89 -18.88 -6.10 -8.61
CA THR A 89 -20.19 -6.75 -8.74
C THR A 89 -21.02 -6.66 -7.44
N ASN A 90 -22.28 -7.08 -7.51
CA ASN A 90 -23.17 -7.21 -6.34
C ASN A 90 -23.09 -8.59 -5.66
N SER A 91 -22.10 -9.42 -6.00
CA SER A 91 -21.99 -10.77 -5.44
C SER A 91 -21.68 -10.72 -3.94
N THR A 92 -22.49 -11.42 -3.16
CA THR A 92 -22.24 -11.71 -1.74
C THR A 92 -21.98 -13.20 -1.51
N ALA A 93 -21.80 -13.98 -2.58
CA ALA A 93 -21.55 -15.40 -2.49
C ALA A 93 -20.14 -15.66 -1.95
N TYR A 94 -20.03 -16.51 -0.93
CA TYR A 94 -18.74 -16.94 -0.39
C TYR A 94 -18.00 -17.75 -1.46
N THR A 95 -17.13 -17.08 -2.20
CA THR A 95 -16.48 -17.60 -3.41
C THR A 95 -15.03 -18.00 -3.13
N PHE A 96 -14.33 -17.23 -2.30
CA PHE A 96 -12.95 -17.47 -1.91
C PHE A 96 -12.87 -17.65 -0.39
N SER A 97 -11.92 -18.47 0.06
CA SER A 97 -11.68 -18.62 1.49
C SER A 97 -11.06 -17.37 2.10
N ASP A 98 -11.36 -17.12 3.38
CA ASP A 98 -10.74 -16.01 4.11
C ASP A 98 -9.20 -16.12 4.15
N LYS A 99 -8.65 -17.34 4.23
CA LYS A 99 -7.19 -17.58 4.09
C LYS A 99 -6.65 -17.08 2.75
N LEU A 100 -7.34 -17.38 1.63
CA LEU A 100 -6.90 -16.96 0.30
C LEU A 100 -7.02 -15.43 0.11
N MET A 101 -8.11 -14.83 0.56
CA MET A 101 -8.32 -13.39 0.48
C MET A 101 -7.30 -12.62 1.32
N MET A 102 -6.99 -13.11 2.53
CA MET A 102 -5.93 -12.55 3.39
C MET A 102 -4.56 -12.70 2.73
N PHE A 103 -4.21 -13.88 2.21
CA PHE A 103 -2.95 -14.10 1.50
C PHE A 103 -2.76 -13.12 0.33
N PHE A 104 -3.78 -12.98 -0.52
CA PHE A 104 -3.74 -12.06 -1.65
C PHE A 104 -3.57 -10.61 -1.20
N THR A 105 -4.35 -10.20 -0.19
CA THR A 105 -4.31 -8.85 0.36
C THR A 105 -2.94 -8.54 0.98
N SER A 106 -2.39 -9.45 1.78
CA SER A 106 -1.04 -9.30 2.36
C SER A 106 0.05 -9.21 1.30
N GLY A 107 -0.09 -9.94 0.18
CA GLY A 107 0.78 -9.78 -0.98
C GLY A 107 0.72 -8.37 -1.59
N LEU A 108 -0.49 -7.83 -1.79
CA LEU A 108 -0.67 -6.47 -2.29
C LEU A 108 -0.10 -5.40 -1.35
N ILE A 109 -0.24 -5.59 -0.04
CA ILE A 109 0.34 -4.71 0.99
C ILE A 109 1.87 -4.73 0.89
N GLY A 110 2.49 -5.91 0.84
CA GLY A 110 3.94 -6.05 0.69
C GLY A 110 4.48 -5.38 -0.58
N LEU A 111 3.79 -5.57 -1.71
CA LEU A 111 4.12 -4.88 -2.97
C LEU A 111 4.00 -3.36 -2.83
N SER A 112 2.96 -2.87 -2.15
CA SER A 112 2.73 -1.43 -1.95
C SER A 112 3.87 -0.77 -1.17
N ILE A 113 4.40 -1.44 -0.13
CA ILE A 113 5.58 -0.96 0.61
C ILE A 113 6.78 -0.81 -0.33
N GLY A 114 7.05 -1.81 -1.17
CA GLY A 114 8.14 -1.75 -2.16
C GLY A 114 7.96 -0.64 -3.20
N TYR A 115 6.73 -0.46 -3.70
CA TYR A 115 6.43 0.61 -4.65
C TYR A 115 6.59 1.99 -4.03
N TYR A 116 6.20 2.18 -2.77
CA TYR A 116 6.37 3.47 -2.10
C TYR A 116 7.84 3.76 -1.81
N GLY A 117 8.63 2.75 -1.41
CA GLY A 117 10.09 2.89 -1.29
C GLY A 117 10.76 3.27 -2.61
N THR A 118 10.30 2.69 -3.72
CA THR A 118 10.76 3.06 -5.08
C THR A 118 10.37 4.50 -5.43
N ALA A 119 9.14 4.90 -5.13
CA ALA A 119 8.69 6.27 -5.37
C ALA A 119 9.49 7.29 -4.55
N VAL A 120 9.82 6.98 -3.29
CA VAL A 120 10.70 7.79 -2.43
C VAL A 120 12.08 7.96 -3.07
N SER A 121 12.69 6.89 -3.57
CA SER A 121 14.04 6.97 -4.16
C SER A 121 14.08 7.73 -5.48
N GLN A 122 12.97 7.73 -6.24
CA GLN A 122 12.85 8.38 -7.54
C GLN A 122 12.22 9.79 -7.49
N SER A 123 11.72 10.21 -6.32
CA SER A 123 11.05 11.50 -6.13
C SER A 123 11.87 12.39 -5.20
N PRO A 124 12.84 13.17 -5.72
CA PRO A 124 13.69 14.01 -4.90
C PRO A 124 12.96 15.23 -4.31
N ARG A 125 11.71 15.50 -4.73
CA ARG A 125 10.92 16.61 -4.20
C ARG A 125 10.48 16.34 -2.76
N GLY A 126 10.92 17.18 -1.82
CA GLY A 126 10.70 16.97 -0.39
C GLY A 126 9.26 16.72 0.05
N ASP A 127 8.25 17.39 -0.52
CA ASP A 127 6.84 17.17 -0.15
C ASP A 127 6.31 15.81 -0.64
N ILE A 128 6.76 15.34 -1.82
CA ILE A 128 6.43 14.01 -2.35
C ILE A 128 7.13 12.92 -1.53
N THR A 129 8.42 13.09 -1.24
CA THR A 129 9.18 12.17 -0.38
C THR A 129 8.53 12.03 1.00
N ALA A 130 8.20 13.16 1.64
CA ALA A 130 7.57 13.17 2.96
C ALA A 130 6.18 12.52 2.92
N MET A 131 5.40 12.77 1.87
CA MET A 131 4.10 12.11 1.66
C MET A 131 4.29 10.59 1.59
N TYR A 132 5.10 10.06 0.66
CA TYR A 132 5.28 8.62 0.53
C TYR A 132 5.83 7.95 1.80
N ASN A 133 6.74 8.59 2.53
CA ASN A 133 7.23 8.06 3.80
C ASN A 133 6.11 7.93 4.84
N ARG A 134 5.27 8.96 4.97
CA ARG A 134 4.09 8.91 5.85
C ARG A 134 3.15 7.78 5.44
N LEU A 135 2.81 7.68 4.15
CA LEU A 135 1.89 6.64 3.66
C LEU A 135 2.49 5.24 3.86
N SER A 136 3.82 5.10 3.71
CA SER A 136 4.52 3.83 3.95
C SER A 136 4.38 3.37 5.40
N LEU A 137 4.38 4.27 6.38
CA LEU A 137 4.14 3.90 7.78
C LEU A 137 2.72 3.37 7.99
N GLU A 138 1.73 3.99 7.35
CA GLU A 138 0.34 3.54 7.42
C GLU A 138 0.17 2.13 6.83
N VAL A 139 0.81 1.85 5.68
CA VAL A 139 0.80 0.52 5.06
C VAL A 139 1.56 -0.51 5.90
N GLN A 140 2.67 -0.14 6.54
CA GLN A 140 3.43 -1.05 7.41
C GLN A 140 2.62 -1.47 8.64
N LEU A 141 1.96 -0.53 9.32
CA LEU A 141 1.06 -0.84 10.44
C LEU A 141 -0.11 -1.70 9.98
N TYR A 142 -0.66 -1.44 8.79
CA TYR A 142 -1.69 -2.28 8.21
C TYR A 142 -1.19 -3.70 7.87
N SER A 143 0.06 -3.84 7.43
CA SER A 143 0.70 -5.14 7.21
C SER A 143 0.80 -5.95 8.50
N GLU A 144 1.13 -5.30 9.62
CA GLU A 144 1.22 -5.93 10.93
C GLU A 144 -0.14 -6.48 11.39
N ASP A 145 -1.21 -5.70 11.24
CA ASP A 145 -2.57 -6.16 11.55
C ASP A 145 -2.93 -7.43 10.75
N GLY A 146 -2.61 -7.44 9.46
CA GLY A 146 -2.85 -8.59 8.59
C GLY A 146 -2.06 -9.82 9.03
N ALA A 147 -0.79 -9.65 9.38
CA ALA A 147 0.05 -10.72 9.91
C ALA A 147 -0.51 -11.28 11.22
N ASN A 148 -0.95 -10.44 12.14
CA ASN A 148 -1.56 -10.85 13.40
C ASN A 148 -2.82 -11.71 13.19
N ILE A 149 -3.68 -11.33 12.25
CA ILE A 149 -4.88 -12.12 11.89
C ILE A 149 -4.46 -13.47 11.30
N MET A 150 -3.49 -13.49 10.39
CA MET A 150 -3.03 -14.73 9.77
C MET A 150 -2.35 -15.67 10.78
N ILE A 151 -1.56 -15.15 11.72
CA ILE A 151 -0.95 -15.95 12.80
C ILE A 151 -2.03 -16.53 13.70
N LYS A 152 -2.98 -15.71 14.16
CA LYS A 152 -4.09 -16.11 15.03
C LYS A 152 -4.89 -17.28 14.45
N ASN A 153 -5.07 -17.31 13.12
CA ASN A 153 -5.84 -18.34 12.43
C ASN A 153 -4.99 -19.49 11.86
N GLY A 154 -3.67 -19.51 12.09
CA GLY A 154 -2.77 -20.53 11.52
C GLY A 154 -2.67 -20.48 10.00
N TRP A 155 -2.86 -19.29 9.41
CA TRP A 155 -2.83 -19.05 7.97
C TRP A 155 -1.47 -18.54 7.47
N LEU A 156 -0.64 -18.01 8.37
CA LEU A 156 0.71 -17.56 8.03
C LEU A 156 1.67 -18.76 8.07
N GLU A 157 2.25 -19.09 6.91
CA GLU A 157 3.25 -20.14 6.80
C GLU A 157 4.55 -19.70 7.50
N GLN A 158 5.18 -20.61 8.25
CA GLN A 158 6.50 -20.38 8.83
C GLN A 158 7.58 -20.69 7.78
N PRO A 159 8.30 -19.69 7.25
CA PRO A 159 9.39 -19.96 6.32
C PRO A 159 10.55 -20.65 7.04
N PRO A 160 11.43 -21.37 6.29
CA PRO A 160 12.64 -21.93 6.85
C PRO A 160 13.46 -20.86 7.59
N MET A 161 13.81 -21.14 8.84
CA MET A 161 14.62 -20.24 9.67
C MET A 161 16.10 -20.53 9.49
N ALA A 162 16.94 -19.49 9.52
CA ALA A 162 18.37 -19.68 9.69
C ALA A 162 18.64 -20.37 11.04
N SER A 163 19.65 -21.23 11.11
CA SER A 163 20.00 -21.87 12.39
C SER A 163 20.46 -20.83 13.41
N ASP A 164 20.03 -20.97 14.66
CA ASP A 164 20.55 -20.19 15.77
C ASP A 164 21.99 -20.63 16.08
N ARG A 165 22.97 -19.78 15.74
CA ARG A 165 24.39 -20.08 15.94
C ARG A 165 24.77 -20.07 17.42
N ASP A 166 24.11 -19.26 18.23
CA ASP A 166 24.39 -19.16 19.66
C ASP A 166 23.84 -20.38 20.42
N GLU A 167 22.65 -20.86 20.03
CA GLU A 167 22.10 -22.11 20.56
C GLU A 167 23.03 -23.31 20.26
N LEU A 168 23.52 -23.41 19.01
CA LEU A 168 24.42 -24.48 18.59
C LEU A 168 25.78 -24.46 19.32
N ILE A 169 26.24 -23.28 19.77
CA ILE A 169 27.47 -23.14 20.56
C ILE A 169 27.23 -23.53 22.03
N ARG A 170 26.08 -23.13 22.61
CA ARG A 170 25.73 -23.41 24.03
C ARG A 170 25.39 -24.88 24.29
N ASN A 171 24.86 -25.59 23.30
CA ASN A 171 24.49 -27.01 23.41
C ASN A 171 25.64 -27.97 23.08
N LYS A 172 26.90 -27.52 23.18
CA LYS A 172 28.11 -28.36 23.20
C LYS A 172 28.60 -28.57 24.63
#